data_AF-F0LL60-F1
#
_entry.id   AF-F0LL60-F1
#
_cell.length_a   1.000
_cell.length_b   1.000
_cell.length_c   1.000
_cell.angle_alpha   90.00
_cell.angle_beta   90.00
_cell.angle_gamma   90.00
#
_symmetry.space_group_name_H-M   'P 1'
#
loop_
_entity.id
_entity.type
_entity.pdbx_description
1 polymer ?
#
loop_
_entity_poly.entity_id
_entity_poly.type
_entity_poly.pdbx_seq_one_letter_code
_entity_poly.pdbx_strand_id
1 'polypeptide(L)'
;MRIAWALMVLLLGSLVPLSVAQEEASNTTEIQQLSLDNATREQIIAEQLINQLMRLDKFTEKRIEPIRDKLPENSTILIHYEKAKEYKEKALEEFNNGSYYNSILDALTAMHHYKIVLRELKEGKEKVEDAREWIRAEIERTIRYFKFVEKTIRMAEKEGIDVSNLTVLYNETKQAYKVVLEDIKAKDFGKAREDLQVAKEKKMQLDKELRRVRKELAYANADRIVKGFLTRTSRGIAFAERAIQEAKIRGIDTAEAEDKLEEIKAIYDEVKSLAEQEKWEDALTVIINNKAEIDAFFRSLNRIHEKFAEEKIKRDAGAFLREMQDRIRKDTRALQELKRRGVDTRRAEIELRTAAQELQIGLRLLKERKPALAREHFGIALRLLYSVEQFILSHS
;
A
#
# COMPACT_ATOMS: atom_id res chain seq x y z
N MET A 1 11.04 24.59 15.39
CA MET A 1 10.70 25.46 14.24
C MET A 1 11.18 26.92 14.36
N ARG A 2 11.93 27.34 15.40
CA ARG A 2 12.40 28.74 15.58
C ARG A 2 13.88 28.99 15.24
N ILE A 3 14.66 27.97 14.91
CA ILE A 3 16.11 28.07 14.62
C ILE A 3 16.39 28.22 13.11
N ALA A 4 15.48 27.77 12.25
CA ALA A 4 15.61 27.86 10.78
C ALA A 4 15.49 29.30 10.25
N TRP A 5 14.76 30.18 10.95
CA TRP A 5 14.64 31.59 10.58
C TRP A 5 15.90 32.40 10.94
N ALA A 6 16.58 32.04 12.03
CA ALA A 6 17.83 32.71 12.43
C ALA A 6 18.97 32.49 11.42
N LEU A 7 18.97 31.36 10.70
CA LEU A 7 19.94 31.05 9.64
C LEU A 7 19.65 31.75 8.31
N MET A 8 18.40 32.12 8.01
CA MET A 8 18.08 32.94 6.84
C MET A 8 18.33 34.44 7.08
N VAL A 9 18.10 34.94 8.29
CA VAL A 9 18.36 36.35 8.65
C VAL A 9 19.86 36.67 8.65
N LEU A 10 20.72 35.69 9.00
CA LEU A 10 22.18 35.85 8.98
C LEU A 10 22.81 35.88 7.57
N LEU A 11 22.06 35.46 6.54
CA LEU A 11 22.53 35.35 5.15
C LEU A 11 21.87 36.37 4.20
N LEU A 12 20.81 37.06 4.62
CA LEU A 12 20.07 38.04 3.79
C LEU A 12 20.21 39.50 4.27
N GLY A 13 21.02 39.77 5.30
CA GLY A 13 21.12 41.08 5.94
C GLY A 13 22.22 42.04 5.45
N SER A 14 22.99 41.74 4.39
CA SER A 14 24.11 42.61 3.96
C SER A 14 24.21 42.82 2.45
N LEU A 15 23.07 42.92 1.77
CA LEU A 15 22.96 43.45 0.41
C LEU A 15 21.94 44.59 0.41
N VAL A 16 22.37 45.79 0.80
CA VAL A 16 21.71 47.02 0.33
C VAL A 16 22.77 47.89 -0.35
N PRO A 17 22.63 48.16 -1.66
CA PRO A 17 23.46 49.12 -2.38
C PRO A 17 22.90 50.53 -2.13
N LEU A 18 23.78 51.50 -1.83
CA LEU A 18 23.41 52.91 -1.70
C LEU A 18 24.40 53.76 -2.51
N SER A 19 23.95 54.23 -3.67
CA SER A 19 24.56 55.35 -4.39
C SER A 19 23.48 56.40 -4.71
N VAL A 20 23.68 57.56 -4.07
CA VAL A 20 23.35 58.95 -4.45
C VAL A 20 21.88 59.36 -4.64
N ALA A 21 21.37 60.14 -3.68
CA ALA A 21 20.74 61.45 -3.93
C ALA A 21 20.67 62.26 -2.63
N GLN A 22 20.88 63.57 -2.78
CA GLN A 22 21.17 64.59 -1.79
C GLN A 22 19.93 65.47 -1.56
N GLU A 23 19.56 65.73 -0.30
CA GLU A 23 19.24 67.06 0.30
C GLU A 23 18.41 66.96 1.61
N GLU A 24 19.01 67.55 2.66
CA GLU A 24 18.50 68.25 3.87
C GLU A 24 17.52 67.55 4.84
N ALA A 25 17.70 67.52 6.17
CA ALA A 25 18.53 68.30 7.08
C ALA A 25 18.76 67.62 8.46
N SER A 26 19.83 68.08 9.11
CA SER A 26 20.01 68.26 10.57
C SER A 26 20.68 67.15 11.42
N ASN A 27 22.02 67.27 11.43
CA ASN A 27 22.95 67.28 12.57
C ASN A 27 23.05 66.05 13.49
N THR A 28 24.11 65.26 13.32
CA THR A 28 25.25 65.18 14.27
C THR A 28 26.43 64.39 13.69
N THR A 29 27.57 65.06 13.57
CA THR A 29 28.96 64.57 13.73
C THR A 29 29.47 63.47 12.78
N GLU A 30 30.02 63.93 11.66
CA GLU A 30 31.17 63.41 10.89
C GLU A 30 31.39 61.88 10.84
N ILE A 31 30.84 61.27 9.78
CA ILE A 31 31.34 60.01 9.24
C ILE A 31 32.67 60.31 8.53
N GLN A 32 33.79 59.93 9.14
CA GLN A 32 35.03 59.74 8.40
C GLN A 32 34.83 58.57 7.43
N GLN A 33 34.53 58.91 6.17
CA GLN A 33 34.71 58.02 5.03
C GLN A 33 36.20 57.72 4.89
N LEU A 34 36.65 56.65 5.55
CA LEU A 34 37.89 55.99 5.19
C LEU A 34 37.65 55.24 3.88
N SER A 35 38.22 55.77 2.79
CA SER A 35 38.43 55.01 1.56
C SER A 35 39.33 53.81 1.88
N LEU A 36 38.72 52.70 2.26
CA LEU A 36 39.42 51.43 2.50
C LEU A 36 39.84 50.84 1.15
N ASP A 37 41.14 50.63 0.97
CA ASP A 37 41.68 49.86 -0.14
C ASP A 37 41.04 48.45 -0.21
N ASN A 38 40.97 47.87 -1.41
CA ASN A 38 40.39 46.54 -1.64
C ASN A 38 40.97 45.48 -0.69
N ALA A 39 42.26 45.57 -0.35
CA ALA A 39 42.93 44.67 0.59
C ALA A 39 42.30 44.69 1.99
N THR A 40 41.88 45.86 2.50
CA THR A 40 41.28 45.98 3.84
C THR A 40 39.84 45.46 3.87
N ARG A 41 39.11 45.53 2.74
CA ARG A 41 37.76 44.94 2.62
C ARG A 41 37.81 43.42 2.56
N GLU A 42 38.72 42.86 1.77
CA GLU A 42 38.91 41.41 1.67
C GLU A 42 39.32 40.82 3.02
N GLN A 43 40.18 41.50 3.77
CA GLN A 43 40.56 41.08 5.13
C GLN A 43 39.36 40.95 6.07
N ILE A 44 38.48 41.96 6.12
CA ILE A 44 37.29 41.95 6.98
C ILE A 44 36.33 40.80 6.60
N ILE A 45 36.14 40.58 5.29
CA ILE A 45 35.27 39.51 4.78
C ILE A 45 35.86 38.14 5.10
N ALA A 46 37.16 37.95 4.87
CA ALA A 46 37.87 36.71 5.17
C ALA A 46 37.79 36.37 6.66
N GLU A 47 38.00 37.35 7.55
CA GLU A 47 37.91 37.16 9.00
C GLU A 47 36.50 36.70 9.43
N GLN A 48 35.45 37.30 8.88
CA GLN A 48 34.07 36.89 9.16
C GLN A 48 33.79 35.46 8.67
N LEU A 49 34.24 35.11 7.47
CA LEU A 49 34.06 33.77 6.92
C LEU A 49 34.82 32.70 7.70
N ILE A 50 36.06 32.96 8.10
CA ILE A 50 36.85 32.05 8.93
C ILE A 50 36.15 31.79 10.27
N ASN A 51 35.64 32.84 10.93
CA ASN A 51 34.91 32.71 12.17
C ASN A 51 33.63 31.85 12.03
N GLN A 52 32.90 32.02 10.93
CA GLN A 52 31.73 31.19 10.62
C GLN A 52 32.12 29.75 10.28
N LEU A 53 33.21 29.56 9.53
CA LEU A 53 33.71 28.25 9.13
C LEU A 53 34.12 27.42 10.35
N MET A 54 34.83 28.03 11.30
CA MET A 54 35.20 27.38 12.56
C MET A 54 34.00 26.94 13.39
N ARG A 55 32.91 27.72 13.40
CA ARG A 55 31.67 27.34 14.08
C ARG A 55 30.98 26.17 13.37
N LEU A 56 30.98 26.18 12.04
CA LEU A 56 30.38 25.14 11.20
C LEU A 56 31.15 23.82 11.30
N ASP A 57 32.48 23.87 11.30
CA ASP A 57 33.38 22.74 11.53
C ASP A 57 33.08 22.05 12.86
N LYS A 58 33.13 22.81 13.98
CA LYS A 58 32.81 22.29 15.31
C LYS A 58 31.40 21.68 15.39
N PHE A 59 30.42 22.29 14.72
CA PHE A 59 29.06 21.78 14.70
C PHE A 59 28.94 20.46 13.91
N THR A 60 29.66 20.37 12.79
CA THR A 60 29.65 19.20 11.90
C THR A 60 30.43 18.04 12.51
N GLU A 61 31.60 18.32 13.11
CA GLU A 61 32.43 17.36 13.85
C GLU A 61 31.64 16.69 14.99
N LYS A 62 30.93 17.47 15.82
CA LYS A 62 30.06 16.94 16.89
C LYS A 62 29.01 15.93 16.40
N ARG A 63 28.65 15.96 15.11
CA ARG A 63 27.65 15.08 14.51
C ARG A 63 28.26 13.88 13.78
N ILE A 64 29.50 14.00 13.29
CA ILE A 64 30.18 12.92 12.57
C ILE A 64 30.98 12.04 13.51
N GLU A 65 31.76 12.61 14.43
CA GLU A 65 32.64 11.83 15.32
C GLU A 65 31.94 10.64 16.00
N PRO A 66 30.69 10.76 16.51
CA PRO A 66 29.99 9.63 17.12
C PRO A 66 29.62 8.46 16.16
N ILE A 67 29.67 8.70 14.85
CA ILE A 67 29.26 7.74 13.81
C ILE A 67 30.36 7.45 12.79
N ARG A 68 31.52 8.09 12.91
CA ARG A 68 32.62 8.07 11.94
C ARG A 68 33.07 6.64 11.63
N ASP A 69 33.33 5.85 12.65
CA ASP A 69 33.77 4.44 12.54
C ASP A 69 32.68 3.49 12.02
N LYS A 70 31.45 3.98 11.87
CA LYS A 70 30.29 3.21 11.39
C LYS A 70 29.93 3.55 9.94
N LEU A 71 30.60 4.54 9.35
CA LEU A 71 30.40 4.92 7.97
C LEU A 71 31.36 4.12 7.08
N PRO A 72 30.91 3.63 5.91
CA PRO A 72 31.81 3.04 4.92
C PRO A 72 32.93 4.03 4.56
N GLU A 73 34.16 3.52 4.37
CA GLU A 73 35.35 4.32 4.07
C GLU A 73 35.16 5.22 2.84
N ASN A 74 34.40 4.76 1.84
CA ASN A 74 34.07 5.50 0.62
C ASN A 74 32.72 6.26 0.69
N SER A 75 32.15 6.46 1.88
CA SER A 75 30.85 7.14 1.99
C SER A 75 30.94 8.61 1.56
N THR A 76 29.91 9.07 0.86
CA THR A 76 29.76 10.47 0.44
C THR A 76 29.91 11.46 1.62
N ILE A 77 29.48 11.04 2.82
CA ILE A 77 29.62 11.82 4.05
C ILE A 77 31.10 11.98 4.43
N LEU A 78 31.88 10.90 4.47
CA LEU A 78 33.31 10.97 4.82
C LEU A 78 34.12 11.72 3.77
N ILE A 79 33.89 11.45 2.47
CA ILE A 79 34.58 12.14 1.37
C ILE A 79 34.39 13.66 1.45
N HIS A 80 33.14 14.12 1.63
CA HIS A 80 32.90 15.55 1.73
C HIS A 80 33.38 16.14 3.06
N TYR A 81 33.40 15.36 4.15
CA TYR A 81 33.94 15.82 5.41
C TYR A 81 35.46 16.03 5.36
N GLU A 82 36.19 15.12 4.71
CA GLU A 82 37.64 15.24 4.51
C GLU A 82 37.98 16.43 3.62
N LYS A 83 37.28 16.60 2.49
CA LYS A 83 37.44 17.80 1.64
C LYS A 83 37.15 19.09 2.40
N ALA A 84 36.12 19.10 3.25
CA ALA A 84 35.81 20.26 4.06
C ALA A 84 36.92 20.59 5.08
N LYS A 85 37.62 19.59 5.62
CA LYS A 85 38.78 19.81 6.49
C LYS A 85 39.98 20.34 5.71
N GLU A 86 40.27 19.77 4.56
CA GLU A 86 41.38 20.20 3.69
C GLU A 86 41.24 21.68 3.28
N TYR A 87 40.08 22.08 2.75
CA TYR A 87 39.84 23.47 2.36
C TYR A 87 39.78 24.43 3.55
N LYS A 88 39.37 23.96 4.73
CA LYS A 88 39.43 24.77 5.97
C LYS A 88 40.87 25.07 6.36
N GLU A 89 41.75 24.07 6.30
CA GLU A 89 43.16 24.25 6.61
C GLU A 89 43.83 25.24 5.64
N LYS A 90 43.56 25.09 4.33
CA LYS A 90 44.03 26.04 3.30
C LYS A 90 43.52 27.46 3.54
N ALA A 91 42.22 27.62 3.80
CA ALA A 91 41.64 28.93 4.06
C ALA A 91 42.27 29.65 5.27
N LEU A 92 42.62 28.90 6.33
CA LEU A 92 43.28 29.44 7.52
C LEU A 92 44.73 29.82 7.23
N GLU A 93 45.46 29.00 6.49
CA GLU A 93 46.83 29.27 6.08
C GLU A 93 46.90 30.54 5.21
N GLU A 94 46.03 30.63 4.20
CA GLU A 94 45.93 31.79 3.31
C GLU A 94 45.55 33.07 4.06
N PHE A 95 44.65 32.97 5.04
CA PHE A 95 44.29 34.11 5.90
C PHE A 95 45.50 34.62 6.69
N ASN A 96 46.24 33.71 7.34
CA ASN A 96 47.41 34.05 8.15
C ASN A 96 48.57 34.60 7.30
N ASN A 97 48.66 34.17 6.04
CA ASN A 97 49.64 34.65 5.07
C ASN A 97 49.22 35.95 4.36
N GLY A 98 48.08 36.54 4.73
CA GLY A 98 47.56 37.79 4.15
C GLY A 98 46.94 37.63 2.75
N SER A 99 46.72 36.41 2.29
CA SER A 99 46.04 36.09 1.02
C SER A 99 44.53 36.02 1.21
N TYR A 100 43.91 37.17 1.50
CA TYR A 100 42.51 37.23 1.91
C TYR A 100 41.53 36.80 0.82
N TYR A 101 41.78 37.12 -0.45
CA TYR A 101 40.95 36.69 -1.57
C TYR A 101 40.86 35.16 -1.70
N ASN A 102 42.01 34.46 -1.64
CA ASN A 102 42.03 33.01 -1.72
C ASN A 102 41.40 32.38 -0.48
N SER A 103 41.67 32.95 0.70
CA SER A 103 41.07 32.52 1.96
C SER A 103 39.53 32.55 1.91
N ILE A 104 38.94 33.57 1.27
CA ILE A 104 37.50 33.66 1.05
C ILE A 104 36.99 32.50 0.18
N LEU A 105 37.67 32.20 -0.93
CA LEU A 105 37.28 31.13 -1.86
C LEU A 105 37.35 29.75 -1.19
N ASP A 106 38.44 29.47 -0.50
CA ASP A 106 38.63 28.20 0.19
C ASP A 106 37.71 28.06 1.40
N ALA A 107 37.44 29.14 2.14
CA ALA A 107 36.46 29.12 3.23
C ALA A 107 35.04 28.82 2.73
N LEU A 108 34.61 29.43 1.63
CA LEU A 108 33.30 29.16 1.02
C LEU A 108 33.21 27.72 0.49
N THR A 109 34.29 27.20 -0.08
CA THR A 109 34.38 25.83 -0.58
C THR A 109 34.29 24.82 0.57
N ALA A 110 34.98 25.07 1.68
CA ALA A 110 34.88 24.26 2.89
C ALA A 110 33.45 24.28 3.47
N MET A 111 32.82 25.46 3.56
CA MET A 111 31.44 25.59 4.03
C MET A 111 30.44 24.84 3.15
N HIS A 112 30.62 24.86 1.82
CA HIS A 112 29.79 24.10 0.88
C HIS A 112 29.85 22.59 1.18
N HIS A 113 31.05 22.06 1.39
CA HIS A 113 31.22 20.64 1.73
C HIS A 113 30.63 20.30 3.10
N TYR A 114 30.84 21.12 4.13
CA TYR A 114 30.16 20.92 5.43
C TYR A 114 28.62 20.96 5.31
N LYS A 115 28.07 21.82 4.44
CA LYS A 115 26.63 21.87 4.17
C LYS A 115 26.12 20.57 3.54
N ILE A 116 26.85 19.99 2.59
CA ILE A 116 26.49 18.69 1.99
C ILE A 116 26.47 17.62 3.08
N VAL A 117 27.53 17.53 3.89
CA VAL A 117 27.64 16.58 5.00
C VAL A 117 26.45 16.69 5.95
N LEU A 118 26.11 17.91 6.40
CA LEU A 118 24.98 18.13 7.31
C LEU A 118 23.62 17.81 6.67
N ARG A 119 23.46 18.04 5.36
CA ARG A 119 22.26 17.66 4.61
C ARG A 119 22.13 16.14 4.55
N GLU A 120 23.17 15.42 4.17
CA GLU A 120 23.18 13.95 4.12
C GLU A 120 22.92 13.34 5.51
N LEU A 121 23.47 13.94 6.58
CA LEU A 121 23.19 13.52 7.96
C LEU A 121 21.74 13.77 8.40
N LYS A 122 21.13 14.86 7.93
CA LYS A 122 19.73 15.20 8.23
C LYS A 122 18.78 14.31 7.45
N GLU A 123 19.00 14.15 6.14
CA GLU A 123 18.26 13.24 5.28
C GLU A 123 18.41 11.80 5.75
N GLY A 124 19.59 11.37 6.21
CA GLY A 124 19.80 10.07 6.80
C GLY A 124 19.02 9.84 8.10
N LYS A 125 18.72 10.87 8.90
CA LYS A 125 17.87 10.74 10.11
C LYS A 125 16.38 10.68 9.76
N GLU A 126 15.89 11.56 8.89
CA GLU A 126 14.50 11.58 8.45
C GLU A 126 14.16 10.34 7.59
N LYS A 127 15.06 9.93 6.69
CA LYS A 127 14.93 8.69 5.90
C LYS A 127 15.03 7.42 6.75
N VAL A 128 15.68 7.42 7.92
CA VAL A 128 15.76 6.21 8.79
C VAL A 128 14.44 5.92 9.50
N GLU A 129 13.66 6.93 9.89
CA GLU A 129 12.33 6.72 10.47
C GLU A 129 11.32 6.28 9.40
N ASP A 130 11.28 6.96 8.25
CA ASP A 130 10.42 6.58 7.13
C ASP A 130 10.82 5.23 6.52
N ALA A 131 12.12 4.95 6.40
CA ALA A 131 12.60 3.65 5.97
C ALA A 131 12.23 2.57 7.00
N ARG A 132 12.25 2.82 8.30
CA ARG A 132 11.85 1.79 9.30
C ARG A 132 10.41 1.33 9.15
N GLU A 133 9.48 2.25 8.92
CA GLU A 133 8.08 1.88 8.67
C GLU A 133 7.92 1.21 7.30
N TRP A 134 8.55 1.75 6.27
CA TRP A 134 8.55 1.16 4.92
C TRP A 134 9.18 -0.24 4.87
N ILE A 135 10.31 -0.46 5.56
CA ILE A 135 11.00 -1.75 5.72
C ILE A 135 10.06 -2.74 6.42
N ARG A 136 9.42 -2.34 7.53
CA ARG A 136 8.49 -3.23 8.24
C ARG A 136 7.31 -3.63 7.35
N ALA A 137 6.70 -2.66 6.67
CA ALA A 137 5.60 -2.91 5.75
C ALA A 137 6.01 -3.82 4.57
N GLU A 138 7.18 -3.58 3.97
CA GLU A 138 7.68 -4.36 2.85
C GLU A 138 8.14 -5.77 3.27
N ILE A 139 8.76 -5.92 4.44
CA ILE A 139 9.08 -7.24 5.02
C ILE A 139 7.81 -8.04 5.26
N GLU A 140 6.80 -7.45 5.89
CA GLU A 140 5.54 -8.16 6.16
C GLU A 140 4.83 -8.58 4.87
N ARG A 141 4.76 -7.67 3.89
CA ARG A 141 4.15 -7.94 2.59
C ARG A 141 4.88 -9.07 1.86
N THR A 142 6.22 -9.02 1.90
CA THR A 142 7.09 -10.01 1.28
C THR A 142 7.01 -11.37 1.97
N ILE A 143 6.93 -11.43 3.31
CA ILE A 143 6.73 -12.68 4.07
C ILE A 143 5.39 -13.32 3.71
N ARG A 144 4.29 -12.55 3.67
CA ARG A 144 2.97 -13.07 3.31
C ARG A 144 2.96 -13.62 1.89
N TYR A 145 3.58 -12.90 0.96
CA TYR A 145 3.74 -13.33 -0.42
C TYR A 145 4.54 -14.64 -0.52
N PHE A 146 5.71 -14.73 0.11
CA PHE A 146 6.52 -15.95 0.06
C PHE A 146 5.85 -17.16 0.70
N LYS A 147 5.10 -16.98 1.80
CA LYS A 147 4.28 -18.06 2.38
C LYS A 147 3.20 -18.54 1.41
N PHE A 148 2.60 -17.62 0.65
CA PHE A 148 1.62 -17.97 -0.37
C PHE A 148 2.25 -18.76 -1.53
N VAL A 149 3.41 -18.34 -2.03
CA VAL A 149 4.16 -19.05 -3.07
C VAL A 149 4.56 -20.44 -2.59
N GLU A 150 5.12 -20.55 -1.38
CA GLU A 150 5.52 -21.83 -0.79
C GLU A 150 4.33 -22.78 -0.63
N LYS A 151 3.17 -22.28 -0.18
CA LYS A 151 1.94 -23.08 -0.12
C LYS A 151 1.53 -23.56 -1.51
N THR A 152 1.69 -22.73 -2.54
CA THR A 152 1.34 -23.07 -3.92
C THR A 152 2.27 -24.15 -4.48
N ILE A 153 3.58 -24.03 -4.26
CA ILE A 153 4.58 -25.06 -4.62
C ILE A 153 4.18 -26.39 -4.00
N ARG A 154 3.95 -26.44 -2.69
CA ARG A 154 3.56 -27.69 -1.99
C ARG A 154 2.25 -28.29 -2.49
N MET A 155 1.29 -27.46 -2.90
CA MET A 155 0.03 -27.96 -3.48
C MET A 155 0.28 -28.52 -4.88
N ALA A 156 1.05 -27.83 -5.71
CA ALA A 156 1.40 -28.27 -7.06
C ALA A 156 2.20 -29.57 -7.06
N GLU A 157 3.20 -29.71 -6.18
CA GLU A 157 3.97 -30.95 -6.02
C GLU A 157 3.08 -32.15 -5.68
N LYS A 158 2.09 -31.97 -4.80
CA LYS A 158 1.14 -33.03 -4.43
C LYS A 158 0.27 -33.49 -5.59
N GLU A 159 -0.04 -32.57 -6.50
CA GLU A 159 -0.80 -32.85 -7.73
C GLU A 159 0.13 -33.29 -8.89
N GLY A 160 1.42 -33.50 -8.64
CA GLY A 160 2.38 -33.96 -9.66
C GLY A 160 2.78 -32.90 -10.69
N ILE A 161 2.51 -31.62 -10.42
CA ILE A 161 2.85 -30.51 -11.33
C ILE A 161 4.34 -30.15 -11.18
N ASP A 162 5.03 -29.94 -12.30
CA ASP A 162 6.43 -29.50 -12.28
C ASP A 162 6.57 -28.07 -11.76
N VAL A 163 7.22 -27.97 -10.60
CA VAL A 163 7.51 -26.73 -9.87
C VAL A 163 8.99 -26.38 -9.86
N SER A 164 9.84 -27.08 -10.63
CA SER A 164 11.30 -26.93 -10.57
C SER A 164 11.72 -25.48 -10.83
N ASN A 165 11.22 -24.89 -11.92
CA ASN A 165 11.49 -23.49 -12.26
C ASN A 165 10.88 -22.50 -11.24
N LEU A 166 9.67 -22.77 -10.76
CA LEU A 166 9.01 -21.94 -9.74
C LEU A 166 9.82 -21.89 -8.43
N THR A 167 10.40 -23.03 -8.05
CA THR A 167 11.21 -23.18 -6.82
C THR A 167 12.53 -22.43 -6.94
N VAL A 168 13.18 -22.49 -8.10
CA VAL A 168 14.40 -21.71 -8.40
C VAL A 168 14.10 -20.22 -8.29
N LEU A 169 13.09 -19.72 -9.01
CA LEU A 169 12.69 -18.31 -8.99
C LEU A 169 12.27 -17.84 -7.58
N TYR A 170 11.60 -18.69 -6.80
CA TYR A 170 11.25 -18.41 -5.41
C TYR A 170 12.51 -18.17 -4.56
N ASN A 171 13.49 -19.08 -4.63
CA ASN A 171 14.72 -18.98 -3.86
C ASN A 171 15.55 -17.76 -4.27
N GLU A 172 15.67 -17.51 -5.58
CA GLU A 172 16.38 -16.34 -6.09
C GLU A 172 15.73 -15.02 -5.68
N THR A 173 14.40 -14.94 -5.78
CA THR A 173 13.65 -13.74 -5.37
C THR A 173 13.80 -13.50 -3.87
N LYS A 174 13.69 -14.57 -3.06
CA LYS A 174 13.89 -14.51 -1.61
C LYS A 174 15.30 -14.03 -1.24
N GLN A 175 16.32 -14.51 -1.95
CA GLN A 175 17.70 -14.07 -1.75
C GLN A 175 17.89 -12.60 -2.15
N ALA A 176 17.32 -12.14 -3.27
CA ALA A 176 17.43 -10.74 -3.68
C ALA A 176 16.77 -9.79 -2.67
N TYR A 177 15.59 -10.14 -2.15
CA TYR A 177 14.98 -9.36 -1.07
C TYR A 177 15.79 -9.39 0.23
N LYS A 178 16.55 -10.46 0.51
CA LYS A 178 17.45 -10.53 1.66
C LYS A 178 18.60 -9.52 1.54
N VAL A 179 19.20 -9.40 0.36
CA VAL A 179 20.27 -8.42 0.08
C VAL A 179 19.77 -7.00 0.33
N VAL A 180 18.60 -6.64 -0.20
CA VAL A 180 17.96 -5.33 0.05
C VAL A 180 17.86 -5.04 1.55
N LEU A 181 17.46 -6.02 2.36
CA LEU A 181 17.36 -5.84 3.82
C LEU A 181 18.72 -5.68 4.50
N GLU A 182 19.78 -6.30 3.96
CA GLU A 182 21.15 -6.13 4.45
C GLU A 182 21.68 -4.74 4.14
N ASP A 183 21.48 -4.20 2.93
CA ASP A 183 21.92 -2.85 2.58
C ASP A 183 21.19 -1.79 3.40
N ILE A 184 19.90 -2.00 3.65
CA ILE A 184 19.14 -1.09 4.51
C ILE A 184 19.63 -1.15 5.98
N LYS A 185 19.97 -2.34 6.49
CA LYS A 185 20.56 -2.48 7.83
C LYS A 185 21.93 -1.80 7.92
N ALA A 186 22.71 -1.83 6.84
CA ALA A 186 23.96 -1.11 6.69
C ALA A 186 23.78 0.40 6.48
N LYS A 187 22.53 0.89 6.36
CA LYS A 187 22.16 2.27 6.05
C LYS A 187 22.65 2.75 4.69
N ASP A 188 22.92 1.83 3.77
CA ASP A 188 23.26 2.13 2.39
C ASP A 188 21.99 2.21 1.54
N PHE A 189 21.32 3.37 1.63
CA PHE A 189 20.05 3.58 0.94
C PHE A 189 20.17 3.71 -0.57
N GLY A 190 21.34 4.09 -1.08
CA GLY A 190 21.62 4.14 -2.51
C GLY A 190 21.60 2.73 -3.09
N LYS A 191 22.41 1.85 -2.50
CA LYS A 191 22.51 0.45 -2.89
C LYS A 191 21.22 -0.33 -2.67
N ALA A 192 20.55 -0.12 -1.54
CA ALA A 192 19.24 -0.72 -1.26
C ALA A 192 18.19 -0.43 -2.36
N ARG A 193 18.26 0.74 -3.00
CA ARG A 193 17.35 1.12 -4.09
C ARG A 193 17.66 0.35 -5.38
N GLU A 194 18.93 0.16 -5.69
CA GLU A 194 19.38 -0.62 -6.84
C GLU A 194 19.03 -2.09 -6.67
N ASP A 195 19.35 -2.67 -5.50
CA ASP A 195 19.05 -4.07 -5.18
C ASP A 195 17.54 -4.34 -5.12
N LEU A 196 16.73 -3.35 -4.70
CA LEU A 196 15.27 -3.46 -4.75
C LEU A 196 14.75 -3.59 -6.18
N GLN A 197 15.37 -2.91 -7.14
CA GLN A 197 14.96 -3.01 -8.53
C GLN A 197 15.23 -4.42 -9.08
N VAL A 198 16.38 -5.01 -8.73
CA VAL A 198 16.70 -6.41 -9.05
C VAL A 198 15.71 -7.37 -8.40
N ALA A 199 15.36 -7.16 -7.13
CA ALA A 199 14.38 -7.98 -6.41
C ALA A 199 12.98 -7.92 -7.06
N LYS A 200 12.56 -6.75 -7.54
CA LYS A 200 11.28 -6.58 -8.25
C LYS A 200 11.26 -7.29 -9.59
N GLU A 201 12.36 -7.26 -10.34
CA GLU A 201 12.46 -7.97 -11.62
C GLU A 201 12.35 -9.49 -11.40
N LYS A 202 13.09 -10.04 -10.43
CA LYS A 202 12.98 -11.45 -10.05
C LYS A 202 11.57 -11.82 -9.58
N LYS A 203 10.92 -10.94 -8.81
CA LYS A 203 9.52 -11.13 -8.41
C LYS A 203 8.57 -11.18 -9.62
N MET A 204 8.80 -10.37 -10.65
CA MET A 204 7.96 -10.39 -11.85
C MET A 204 8.07 -11.74 -12.59
N GLN A 205 9.29 -12.28 -12.67
CA GLN A 205 9.55 -13.60 -13.24
C GLN A 205 8.88 -14.70 -12.39
N LEU A 206 9.02 -14.61 -11.07
CA LEU A 206 8.33 -15.48 -10.13
C LEU A 206 6.81 -15.42 -10.29
N ASP A 207 6.22 -14.23 -10.42
CA ASP A 207 4.79 -14.04 -10.61
C ASP A 207 4.29 -14.63 -11.94
N LYS A 208 5.08 -14.55 -13.01
CA LYS A 208 4.77 -15.17 -14.30
C LYS A 208 4.71 -16.68 -14.18
N GLU A 209 5.71 -17.29 -13.56
CA GLU A 209 5.78 -18.74 -13.36
C GLU A 209 4.69 -19.23 -12.39
N LEU A 210 4.43 -18.46 -11.34
CA LEU A 210 3.36 -18.73 -10.39
C LEU A 210 1.98 -18.73 -11.07
N ARG A 211 1.75 -17.87 -12.06
CA ARG A 211 0.50 -17.90 -12.86
C ARG A 211 0.38 -19.18 -13.66
N ARG A 212 1.46 -19.66 -14.28
CA ARG A 212 1.49 -20.95 -15.00
C ARG A 212 1.10 -22.10 -14.08
N VAL A 213 1.82 -22.26 -12.97
CA VAL A 213 1.57 -23.34 -11.99
C VAL A 213 0.17 -23.25 -11.40
N ARG A 214 -0.35 -22.05 -11.12
CA ARG A 214 -1.73 -21.88 -10.63
C ARG A 214 -2.78 -22.26 -11.68
N LYS A 215 -2.50 -22.02 -12.97
CA LYS A 215 -3.37 -22.46 -14.06
C LYS A 215 -3.41 -23.99 -14.09
N GLU A 216 -2.26 -24.64 -14.11
CA GLU A 216 -2.15 -26.10 -14.10
C GLU A 216 -2.83 -26.72 -12.87
N LEU A 217 -2.61 -26.14 -11.69
CA LEU A 217 -3.32 -26.55 -10.47
C LEU A 217 -4.84 -26.47 -10.59
N ALA A 218 -5.35 -25.44 -11.27
CA ALA A 218 -6.79 -25.29 -11.48
C ALA A 218 -7.33 -26.40 -12.41
N TYR A 219 -6.61 -26.74 -13.47
CA TYR A 219 -7.00 -27.82 -14.39
C TYR A 219 -6.86 -29.21 -13.74
N ALA A 220 -5.78 -29.46 -12.99
CA ALA A 220 -5.62 -30.69 -12.20
C ALA A 220 -6.75 -30.88 -11.16
N ASN A 221 -7.34 -29.77 -10.68
CA ASN A 221 -8.47 -29.76 -9.75
C ASN A 221 -9.79 -29.36 -10.43
N ALA A 222 -9.91 -29.53 -11.75
CA ALA A 222 -11.06 -29.02 -12.51
C ALA A 222 -12.38 -29.61 -12.01
N ASP A 223 -12.40 -30.90 -11.65
CA ASP A 223 -13.60 -31.59 -11.17
C ASP A 223 -14.20 -30.90 -9.93
N ARG A 224 -13.37 -30.58 -8.94
CA ARG A 224 -13.78 -29.93 -7.69
C ARG A 224 -14.27 -28.51 -7.95
N ILE A 225 -13.58 -27.78 -8.85
CA ILE A 225 -13.95 -26.40 -9.20
C ILE A 225 -15.30 -26.39 -9.91
N VAL A 226 -15.47 -27.26 -10.92
CA VAL A 226 -16.70 -27.39 -11.72
C VAL A 226 -17.88 -27.82 -10.84
N LYS A 227 -17.73 -28.86 -10.01
CA LYS A 227 -18.78 -29.27 -9.04
C LYS A 227 -19.15 -28.13 -8.10
N GLY A 228 -18.15 -27.38 -7.64
CA GLY A 228 -18.34 -26.20 -6.81
C GLY A 228 -19.05 -25.06 -7.53
N PHE A 229 -18.78 -24.85 -8.82
CA PHE A 229 -19.51 -23.91 -9.67
C PHE A 229 -20.96 -24.34 -9.85
N LEU A 230 -21.21 -25.57 -10.32
CA LEU A 230 -22.57 -26.10 -10.55
C LEU A 230 -23.44 -25.98 -9.29
N THR A 231 -22.91 -26.34 -8.13
CA THR A 231 -23.65 -26.22 -6.85
C THR A 231 -23.99 -24.78 -6.49
N ARG A 232 -23.08 -23.83 -6.74
CA ARG A 232 -23.28 -22.41 -6.38
C ARG A 232 -24.20 -21.72 -7.39
N THR A 233 -24.01 -21.99 -8.67
CA THR A 233 -24.75 -21.38 -9.77
C THR A 233 -26.19 -21.89 -9.81
N SER A 234 -26.46 -23.18 -9.61
CA SER A 234 -27.84 -23.69 -9.54
C SER A 234 -28.66 -23.05 -8.42
N ARG A 235 -28.04 -22.87 -7.25
CA ARG A 235 -28.65 -22.13 -6.13
C ARG A 235 -28.85 -20.66 -6.47
N GLY A 236 -27.87 -20.04 -7.11
CA GLY A 236 -27.97 -18.65 -7.59
C GLY A 236 -29.11 -18.45 -8.58
N ILE A 237 -29.29 -19.37 -9.52
CA ILE A 237 -30.38 -19.39 -10.51
C ILE A 237 -31.73 -19.53 -9.81
N ALA A 238 -31.91 -20.57 -9.00
CA ALA A 238 -33.17 -20.78 -8.27
C ALA A 238 -33.50 -19.59 -7.37
N PHE A 239 -32.47 -18.98 -6.77
CA PHE A 239 -32.61 -17.79 -5.98
C PHE A 239 -33.07 -16.57 -6.82
N ALA A 240 -32.40 -16.33 -7.95
CA ALA A 240 -32.71 -15.23 -8.85
C ALA A 240 -34.14 -15.30 -9.39
N GLU A 241 -34.60 -16.50 -9.78
CA GLU A 241 -35.98 -16.72 -10.23
C GLU A 241 -37.01 -16.24 -9.20
N ARG A 242 -36.82 -16.57 -7.93
CA ARG A 242 -37.76 -16.16 -6.88
C ARG A 242 -37.66 -14.68 -6.56
N ALA A 243 -36.44 -14.12 -6.53
CA ALA A 243 -36.23 -12.70 -6.29
C ALA A 243 -36.85 -11.83 -7.40
N ILE A 244 -36.73 -12.27 -8.66
CA ILE A 244 -37.35 -11.61 -9.82
C ILE A 244 -38.88 -11.68 -9.71
N GLN A 245 -39.45 -12.85 -9.37
CA GLN A 245 -40.90 -12.98 -9.18
C GLN A 245 -41.42 -12.03 -8.09
N GLU A 246 -40.73 -11.96 -6.94
CA GLU A 246 -41.11 -11.06 -5.85
C GLU A 246 -40.97 -9.58 -6.24
N ALA A 247 -39.92 -9.23 -6.97
CA ALA A 247 -39.70 -7.88 -7.48
C ALA A 247 -40.82 -7.45 -8.45
N LYS A 248 -41.26 -8.34 -9.34
CA LYS A 248 -42.41 -8.08 -10.24
C LYS A 248 -43.71 -7.81 -9.49
N ILE A 249 -44.00 -8.60 -8.44
CA ILE A 249 -45.20 -8.39 -7.60
C ILE A 249 -45.19 -6.99 -6.96
N ARG A 250 -44.00 -6.46 -6.65
CA ARG A 250 -43.80 -5.15 -6.04
C ARG A 250 -43.67 -4.01 -7.07
N GLY A 251 -43.77 -4.30 -8.36
CA GLY A 251 -43.63 -3.31 -9.43
C GLY A 251 -42.19 -2.80 -9.62
N ILE A 252 -41.19 -3.56 -9.17
CA ILE A 252 -39.77 -3.25 -9.39
C ILE A 252 -39.38 -3.76 -10.78
N ASP A 253 -38.66 -2.93 -11.53
CA ASP A 253 -38.09 -3.32 -12.82
C ASP A 253 -37.04 -4.44 -12.68
N THR A 254 -37.26 -5.53 -13.42
CA THR A 254 -36.47 -6.77 -13.43
C THR A 254 -35.77 -7.07 -14.74
N ALA A 255 -35.93 -6.26 -15.80
CA ALA A 255 -35.47 -6.61 -17.14
C ALA A 255 -33.98 -7.02 -17.18
N GLU A 256 -33.09 -6.20 -16.61
CA GLU A 256 -31.65 -6.51 -16.54
C GLU A 256 -31.35 -7.83 -15.80
N ALA A 257 -32.11 -8.15 -14.76
CA ALA A 257 -31.88 -9.37 -13.98
C ALA A 257 -32.39 -10.62 -14.71
N GLU A 258 -33.44 -10.48 -15.52
CA GLU A 258 -33.97 -11.55 -16.36
C GLU A 258 -33.01 -11.90 -17.50
N ASP A 259 -32.49 -10.90 -18.21
CA ASP A 259 -31.49 -11.10 -19.26
C ASP A 259 -30.25 -11.84 -18.71
N LYS A 260 -29.75 -11.41 -17.54
CA LYS A 260 -28.60 -12.06 -16.89
C LYS A 260 -28.91 -13.45 -16.35
N LEU A 261 -30.15 -13.72 -15.99
CA LEU A 261 -30.59 -15.05 -15.57
C LEU A 261 -30.60 -16.03 -16.77
N GLU A 262 -31.02 -15.58 -17.95
CA GLU A 262 -30.98 -16.42 -19.15
C GLU A 262 -29.54 -16.73 -19.59
N GLU A 263 -28.67 -15.72 -19.61
CA GLU A 263 -27.24 -15.88 -19.91
C GLU A 263 -26.58 -16.93 -18.99
N ILE A 264 -26.78 -16.83 -17.66
CA ILE A 264 -26.15 -17.76 -16.73
C ILE A 264 -26.73 -19.17 -16.81
N LYS A 265 -28.01 -19.33 -17.18
CA LYS A 265 -28.64 -20.64 -17.40
C LYS A 265 -27.99 -21.36 -18.57
N ALA A 266 -27.77 -20.67 -19.68
CA ALA A 266 -27.08 -21.23 -20.85
C ALA A 266 -25.67 -21.71 -20.48
N ILE A 267 -24.89 -20.87 -19.78
CA ILE A 267 -23.54 -21.24 -19.30
C ILE A 267 -23.61 -22.43 -18.34
N TYR A 268 -24.57 -22.43 -17.41
CA TYR A 268 -24.75 -23.51 -16.44
C TYR A 268 -25.05 -24.84 -17.13
N ASP A 269 -25.95 -24.85 -18.11
CA ASP A 269 -26.35 -26.05 -18.84
C ASP A 269 -25.20 -26.60 -19.70
N GLU A 270 -24.42 -25.73 -20.35
CA GLU A 270 -23.21 -26.13 -21.08
C GLU A 270 -22.17 -26.79 -20.14
N VAL A 271 -21.86 -26.14 -19.02
CA VAL A 271 -20.92 -26.65 -18.01
C VAL A 271 -21.42 -27.96 -17.42
N LYS A 272 -22.73 -28.07 -17.17
CA LYS A 272 -23.36 -29.27 -16.62
C LYS A 272 -23.26 -30.44 -17.60
N SER A 273 -23.56 -30.22 -18.88
CA SER A 273 -23.45 -31.24 -19.93
C SER A 273 -22.01 -31.76 -20.08
N LEU A 274 -21.02 -30.87 -20.06
CA LEU A 274 -19.60 -31.26 -20.09
C LEU A 274 -19.18 -32.05 -18.83
N ALA A 275 -19.66 -31.63 -17.66
CA ALA A 275 -19.40 -32.31 -16.39
C ALA A 275 -20.01 -33.72 -16.34
N GLU A 276 -21.22 -33.92 -16.90
CA GLU A 276 -21.88 -35.23 -17.01
C GLU A 276 -21.13 -36.18 -17.95
N GLN A 277 -20.38 -35.64 -18.91
CA GLN A 277 -19.48 -36.39 -19.79
C GLN A 277 -18.07 -36.56 -19.19
N GLU A 278 -17.85 -36.18 -17.92
CA GLU A 278 -16.55 -36.17 -17.22
C GLU A 278 -15.47 -35.31 -17.90
N LYS A 279 -15.86 -34.38 -18.79
CA LYS A 279 -14.96 -33.43 -19.46
C LYS A 279 -14.71 -32.22 -18.56
N TRP A 280 -14.07 -32.45 -17.41
CA TRP A 280 -13.89 -31.45 -16.36
C TRP A 280 -13.06 -30.24 -16.81
N GLU A 281 -12.01 -30.46 -17.60
CA GLU A 281 -11.14 -29.37 -18.10
C GLU A 281 -11.85 -28.48 -19.11
N ASP A 282 -12.63 -29.05 -20.01
CA ASP A 282 -13.47 -28.31 -20.97
C ASP A 282 -14.54 -27.50 -20.22
N ALA A 283 -15.20 -28.13 -19.24
CA ALA A 283 -16.17 -27.45 -18.37
C ALA A 283 -15.53 -26.28 -17.61
N LEU A 284 -14.31 -26.46 -17.09
CA LEU A 284 -13.55 -25.37 -16.45
C LEU A 284 -13.20 -24.26 -17.45
N THR A 285 -12.87 -24.60 -18.68
CA THR A 285 -12.57 -23.63 -19.75
C THR A 285 -13.79 -22.75 -20.06
N VAL A 286 -14.98 -23.35 -20.16
CA VAL A 286 -16.24 -22.60 -20.32
C VAL A 286 -16.47 -21.63 -19.16
N ILE A 287 -16.25 -22.07 -17.91
CA ILE A 287 -16.35 -21.18 -16.73
C ILE A 287 -15.37 -20.01 -16.81
N ILE A 288 -14.12 -20.26 -17.22
CA ILE A 288 -13.08 -19.22 -17.32
C ILE A 288 -13.42 -18.21 -18.41
N ASN A 289 -13.87 -18.69 -19.58
CA ASN A 289 -14.17 -17.85 -20.73
C ASN A 289 -15.40 -16.96 -20.49
N ASN A 290 -16.37 -17.43 -19.69
CA ASN A 290 -17.60 -16.69 -19.37
C ASN A 290 -17.56 -16.02 -17.99
N LYS A 291 -16.35 -15.76 -17.45
CA LYS A 291 -16.21 -15.21 -16.09
C LYS A 291 -16.90 -13.85 -15.93
N ALA A 292 -16.86 -12.99 -16.94
CA ALA A 292 -17.42 -11.65 -16.86
C ALA A 292 -18.95 -11.68 -16.71
N GLU A 293 -19.59 -12.59 -17.43
CA GLU A 293 -21.02 -12.85 -17.46
C GLU A 293 -21.47 -13.47 -16.14
N ILE A 294 -20.71 -14.46 -15.63
CA ILE A 294 -20.94 -15.05 -14.30
C ILE A 294 -20.86 -13.97 -13.21
N ASP A 295 -19.82 -13.13 -13.23
CA ASP A 295 -19.65 -12.03 -12.28
C ASP A 295 -20.75 -10.96 -12.43
N ALA A 296 -21.24 -10.73 -13.65
CA ALA A 296 -22.36 -9.81 -13.91
C ALA A 296 -23.67 -10.35 -13.32
N PHE A 297 -23.96 -11.64 -13.50
CA PHE A 297 -25.14 -12.29 -12.93
C PHE A 297 -25.18 -12.20 -11.40
N PHE A 298 -24.08 -12.54 -10.71
CA PHE A 298 -24.07 -12.45 -9.25
C PHE A 298 -24.15 -11.00 -8.74
N ARG A 299 -23.70 -10.02 -9.54
CA ARG A 299 -23.85 -8.59 -9.23
C ARG A 299 -25.29 -8.11 -9.43
N SER A 300 -25.96 -8.47 -10.54
CA SER A 300 -27.37 -8.11 -10.76
C SER A 300 -28.26 -8.69 -9.66
N LEU A 301 -27.95 -9.91 -9.22
CA LEU A 301 -28.64 -10.56 -8.11
C LEU A 301 -28.51 -9.81 -6.78
N ASN A 302 -27.31 -9.29 -6.47
CA ASN A 302 -27.11 -8.47 -5.28
C ASN A 302 -27.87 -7.14 -5.38
N ARG A 303 -27.96 -6.52 -6.57
CA ARG A 303 -28.71 -5.28 -6.78
C ARG A 303 -30.20 -5.42 -6.50
N ILE A 304 -30.83 -6.56 -6.84
CA ILE A 304 -32.24 -6.80 -6.48
C ILE A 304 -32.42 -6.76 -4.95
N HIS A 305 -31.51 -7.38 -4.21
CA HIS A 305 -31.54 -7.36 -2.75
C HIS A 305 -31.21 -6.00 -2.14
N GLU A 306 -30.29 -5.26 -2.74
CA GLU A 306 -30.03 -3.87 -2.35
C GLU A 306 -31.29 -3.03 -2.50
N LYS A 307 -32.05 -3.19 -3.59
CA LYS A 307 -33.35 -2.52 -3.77
C LYS A 307 -34.37 -2.95 -2.71
N PHE A 308 -34.48 -4.24 -2.38
CA PHE A 308 -35.36 -4.71 -1.30
C PHE A 308 -34.95 -4.17 0.08
N ALA A 309 -33.66 -4.18 0.39
CA ALA A 309 -33.14 -3.60 1.63
C ALA A 309 -33.43 -2.10 1.67
N GLU A 310 -33.20 -1.39 0.58
CA GLU A 310 -33.46 0.04 0.46
C GLU A 310 -34.93 0.38 0.68
N GLU A 311 -35.86 -0.34 0.05
CA GLU A 311 -37.30 -0.14 0.27
C GLU A 311 -37.69 -0.35 1.73
N LYS A 312 -37.21 -1.44 2.36
CA LYS A 312 -37.53 -1.75 3.76
C LYS A 312 -36.92 -0.72 4.72
N ILE A 313 -35.69 -0.29 4.48
CA ILE A 313 -35.00 0.71 5.30
C ILE A 313 -35.65 2.10 5.16
N LYS A 314 -36.03 2.50 3.94
CA LYS A 314 -36.74 3.77 3.70
C LYS A 314 -38.09 3.80 4.40
N ARG A 315 -38.80 2.66 4.47
CA ARG A 315 -40.08 2.56 5.18
C ARG A 315 -39.88 2.62 6.70
N ASP A 316 -39.07 1.72 7.25
CA ASP A 316 -38.74 1.69 8.67
C ASP A 316 -37.46 0.87 8.91
N ALA A 317 -36.34 1.57 9.09
CA ALA A 317 -35.06 0.96 9.40
C ALA A 317 -35.08 0.15 10.71
N GLY A 318 -35.83 0.58 11.73
CA GLY A 318 -35.94 -0.10 13.02
C GLY A 318 -36.73 -1.40 12.93
N ALA A 319 -37.82 -1.42 12.16
CA ALA A 319 -38.57 -2.64 11.87
C ALA A 319 -37.75 -3.64 11.05
N PHE A 320 -37.06 -3.18 10.00
CA PHE A 320 -36.17 -4.02 9.18
C PHE A 320 -35.12 -4.73 10.04
N LEU A 321 -34.46 -4.01 10.94
CA LEU A 321 -33.42 -4.59 11.80
C LEU A 321 -33.97 -5.61 12.79
N ARG A 322 -35.15 -5.37 13.36
CA ARG A 322 -35.83 -6.33 14.25
C ARG A 322 -36.19 -7.60 13.49
N GLU A 323 -36.75 -7.46 12.29
CA GLU A 323 -37.08 -8.59 11.39
C GLU A 323 -35.84 -9.46 11.13
N MET A 324 -34.71 -8.83 10.79
CA MET A 324 -33.46 -9.56 10.50
C MET A 324 -32.86 -10.24 11.73
N GLN A 325 -32.90 -9.60 12.89
CA GLN A 325 -32.43 -10.21 14.14
C GLN A 325 -33.30 -11.40 14.55
N ASP A 326 -34.61 -11.28 14.41
CA ASP A 326 -35.53 -12.37 14.72
C ASP A 326 -35.35 -13.54 13.75
N ARG A 327 -35.14 -13.25 12.47
CA ARG A 327 -34.83 -14.27 11.46
C ARG A 327 -33.54 -15.03 11.78
N ILE A 328 -32.45 -14.33 12.09
CA ILE A 328 -31.19 -14.98 12.50
C ILE A 328 -31.40 -15.91 13.70
N ARG A 329 -32.17 -15.47 14.70
CA ARG A 329 -32.46 -16.29 15.89
C ARG A 329 -33.26 -17.53 15.54
N LYS A 330 -34.30 -17.41 14.68
CA LYS A 330 -35.10 -18.54 14.22
C LYS A 330 -34.26 -19.53 13.41
N ASP A 331 -33.51 -19.05 12.42
CA ASP A 331 -32.67 -19.87 11.56
C ASP A 331 -31.58 -20.58 12.37
N THR A 332 -31.00 -19.92 13.39
CA THR A 332 -30.05 -20.56 14.31
C THR A 332 -30.66 -21.76 15.02
N ARG A 333 -31.90 -21.64 15.51
CA ARG A 333 -32.60 -22.74 16.20
C ARG A 333 -32.91 -23.88 15.24
N ALA A 334 -33.40 -23.56 14.05
CA ALA A 334 -33.72 -24.55 13.03
C ALA A 334 -32.47 -25.34 12.59
N LEU A 335 -31.34 -24.66 12.37
CA LEU A 335 -30.07 -25.33 12.05
C LEU A 335 -29.58 -26.22 13.21
N GLN A 336 -29.74 -25.78 14.47
CA GLN A 336 -29.41 -26.63 15.62
C GLN A 336 -30.27 -27.89 15.68
N GLU A 337 -31.55 -27.78 15.33
CA GLU A 337 -32.45 -28.93 15.29
C GLU A 337 -32.08 -29.91 14.17
N LEU A 338 -31.82 -29.42 12.96
CA LEU A 338 -31.33 -30.24 11.84
C LEU A 338 -30.01 -30.93 12.16
N LYS A 339 -29.10 -30.25 12.85
CA LYS A 339 -27.83 -30.83 13.33
C LYS A 339 -28.06 -31.97 14.33
N ARG A 340 -29.03 -31.83 15.24
CA ARG A 340 -29.43 -32.92 16.15
C ARG A 340 -30.02 -34.11 15.41
N ARG A 341 -30.66 -33.88 14.26
CA ARG A 341 -31.17 -34.93 13.36
C ARG A 341 -30.10 -35.54 12.44
N GLY A 342 -28.83 -35.14 12.58
CA GLY A 342 -27.70 -35.68 11.82
C GLY A 342 -27.47 -35.03 10.45
N VAL A 343 -28.16 -33.94 10.13
CA VAL A 343 -27.94 -33.18 8.89
C VAL A 343 -26.64 -32.36 9.01
N ASP A 344 -25.78 -32.37 7.98
CA ASP A 344 -24.59 -31.52 7.95
C ASP A 344 -24.96 -30.04 7.73
N THR A 345 -25.04 -29.29 8.82
CA THR A 345 -25.40 -27.86 8.82
C THR A 345 -24.20 -26.93 8.70
N ARG A 346 -22.95 -27.42 8.64
CA ARG A 346 -21.74 -26.59 8.77
C ARG A 346 -21.72 -25.40 7.81
N ARG A 347 -22.11 -25.62 6.56
CA ARG A 347 -22.14 -24.57 5.54
C ARG A 347 -23.22 -23.52 5.82
N ALA A 348 -24.43 -23.94 6.15
CA ALA A 348 -25.53 -23.03 6.48
C ALA A 348 -25.24 -22.23 7.77
N GLU A 349 -24.57 -22.84 8.76
CA GLU A 349 -24.10 -22.14 9.96
C GLU A 349 -23.06 -21.04 9.61
N ILE A 350 -22.15 -21.31 8.67
CA ILE A 350 -21.18 -20.31 8.18
C ILE A 350 -21.92 -19.17 7.46
N GLU A 351 -22.82 -19.47 6.54
CA GLU A 351 -23.60 -18.48 5.80
C GLU A 351 -24.44 -17.60 6.74
N LEU A 352 -25.08 -18.19 7.76
CA LEU A 352 -25.84 -17.47 8.77
C LEU A 352 -24.97 -16.54 9.62
N ARG A 353 -23.78 -17.02 10.02
CA ARG A 353 -22.82 -16.20 10.78
C ARG A 353 -22.31 -15.04 9.94
N THR A 354 -22.00 -15.27 8.67
CA THR A 354 -21.59 -14.21 7.75
C THR A 354 -22.73 -13.20 7.56
N ALA A 355 -23.98 -13.64 7.38
CA ALA A 355 -25.13 -12.74 7.29
C ALA A 355 -25.25 -11.82 8.52
N ALA A 356 -25.07 -12.37 9.72
CA ALA A 356 -25.09 -11.61 10.96
C ALA A 356 -23.96 -10.56 11.03
N GLN A 357 -22.76 -10.90 10.55
CA GLN A 357 -21.64 -9.96 10.46
C GLN A 357 -21.91 -8.84 9.47
N GLU A 358 -22.43 -9.16 8.28
CA GLU A 358 -22.79 -8.19 7.25
C GLU A 358 -23.86 -7.20 7.77
N LEU A 359 -24.88 -7.67 8.50
CA LEU A 359 -25.85 -6.79 9.17
C LEU A 359 -25.18 -5.84 10.17
N GLN A 360 -24.23 -6.33 10.98
CA GLN A 360 -23.50 -5.50 11.94
C GLN A 360 -22.65 -4.44 11.27
N ILE A 361 -22.01 -4.78 10.14
CA ILE A 361 -21.23 -3.82 9.34
C ILE A 361 -22.17 -2.78 8.73
N GLY A 362 -23.27 -3.19 8.11
CA GLY A 362 -24.29 -2.28 7.57
C GLY A 362 -24.83 -1.31 8.63
N LEU A 363 -25.10 -1.81 9.84
CA LEU A 363 -25.50 -0.98 10.99
C LEU A 363 -24.46 0.07 11.37
N ARG A 364 -23.18 -0.31 11.41
CA ARG A 364 -22.09 0.62 11.70
C ARG A 364 -22.00 1.69 10.62
N LEU A 365 -22.09 1.30 9.36
CA LEU A 365 -22.05 2.22 8.21
C LEU A 365 -23.23 3.18 8.19
N LEU A 366 -24.44 2.75 8.60
CA LEU A 366 -25.57 3.66 8.80
C LEU A 366 -25.26 4.71 9.88
N LYS A 367 -24.67 4.31 11.01
CA LYS A 367 -24.26 5.25 12.08
C LYS A 367 -23.18 6.23 11.62
N GLU A 368 -22.27 5.77 10.75
CA GLU A 368 -21.24 6.60 10.10
C GLU A 368 -21.77 7.47 8.95
N ARG A 369 -23.10 7.51 8.73
CA ARG A 369 -23.74 8.25 7.62
C ARG A 369 -23.26 7.82 6.23
N LYS A 370 -22.98 6.53 6.04
CA LYS A 370 -22.62 5.89 4.77
C LYS A 370 -23.74 4.97 4.27
N PRO A 371 -24.93 5.49 3.93
CA PRO A 371 -26.11 4.67 3.61
C PRO A 371 -26.00 3.90 2.29
N ALA A 372 -25.17 4.34 1.34
CA ALA A 372 -24.89 3.57 0.12
C ALA A 372 -24.16 2.26 0.43
N LEU A 373 -23.03 2.34 1.15
CA LEU A 373 -22.27 1.16 1.55
C LEU A 373 -23.06 0.26 2.49
N ALA A 374 -23.84 0.85 3.41
CA ALA A 374 -24.70 0.06 4.30
C ALA A 374 -25.72 -0.80 3.52
N ARG A 375 -26.30 -0.26 2.44
CA ARG A 375 -27.24 -0.99 1.57
C ARG A 375 -26.61 -2.22 0.93
N GLU A 376 -25.37 -2.12 0.47
CA GLU A 376 -24.62 -3.26 -0.10
C GLU A 376 -24.50 -4.40 0.91
N HIS A 377 -24.05 -4.09 2.14
CA HIS A 377 -23.93 -5.07 3.22
C HIS A 377 -25.28 -5.68 3.62
N PHE A 378 -26.36 -4.89 3.65
CA PHE A 378 -27.70 -5.41 3.89
C PHE A 378 -28.21 -6.30 2.76
N GLY A 379 -27.90 -5.98 1.50
CA GLY A 379 -28.20 -6.83 0.35
C GLY A 379 -27.51 -8.19 0.45
N ILE A 380 -26.22 -8.20 0.84
CA ILE A 380 -25.46 -9.45 1.07
C ILE A 380 -26.08 -10.26 2.20
N ALA A 381 -26.44 -9.61 3.32
CA ALA A 381 -27.06 -10.28 4.45
C ALA A 381 -28.39 -10.94 4.07
N LEU A 382 -29.27 -10.22 3.36
CA LEU A 382 -30.56 -10.76 2.89
C LEU A 382 -30.37 -11.99 2.02
N ARG A 383 -29.42 -11.94 1.07
CA ARG A 383 -29.08 -13.09 0.21
C ARG A 383 -28.65 -14.31 1.02
N LEU A 384 -27.78 -14.12 2.00
CA LEU A 384 -27.27 -15.21 2.84
C LEU A 384 -28.36 -15.79 3.74
N LEU A 385 -29.19 -14.94 4.37
CA LEU A 385 -30.34 -15.39 5.17
C LEU A 385 -31.36 -16.17 4.35
N TYR A 386 -31.55 -15.80 3.09
CA TYR A 386 -32.38 -16.58 2.18
C TYR A 386 -31.78 -17.94 1.85
N SER A 387 -30.47 -18.00 1.54
CA SER A 387 -29.77 -19.28 1.31
C SER A 387 -29.93 -20.24 2.50
N VAL A 388 -29.82 -19.71 3.72
CA VAL A 388 -29.99 -20.48 4.96
C VAL A 388 -31.44 -20.97 5.11
N GLU A 389 -32.44 -20.11 4.88
CA GLU A 389 -33.85 -20.50 4.91
C GLU A 389 -34.14 -21.64 3.92
N GLN A 390 -33.59 -21.58 2.70
CA GLN A 390 -33.79 -22.63 1.71
C GLN A 390 -33.16 -23.96 2.13
N PHE A 391 -31.96 -23.91 2.70
CA PHE A 391 -31.34 -25.09 3.27
C PHE A 391 -32.20 -25.70 4.39
N ILE A 392 -32.77 -24.86 5.25
CA ILE A 392 -33.66 -25.33 6.33
C ILE A 392 -34.89 -25.99 5.72
N LEU A 393 -35.57 -25.33 4.78
CA LEU A 393 -36.79 -25.84 4.15
C LEU A 393 -36.56 -27.15 3.42
N SER A 394 -35.41 -27.35 2.78
CA SER A 394 -35.11 -28.57 2.03
C SER A 394 -34.76 -29.77 2.91
N HIS A 395 -34.60 -29.58 4.23
CA HIS A 395 -34.23 -30.63 5.18
C HIS A 395 -35.19 -30.72 6.39
N SER A 396 -36.27 -29.92 6.38
CA SER A 396 -37.24 -29.85 7.49
C SER A 396 -38.27 -30.98 7.47
#